data_AF-A0A258BCN2-F1
#
_entry.id   AF-A0A258BCN2-F1
#
_cell.length_a   1.000
_cell.length_b   1.000
_cell.length_c   1.000
_cell.angle_alpha   90.00
_cell.angle_beta   90.00
_cell.angle_gamma   90.00
#
_symmetry.space_group_name_H-M   'P 1'
#
loop_
_entity.id
_entity.type
_entity.pdbx_description
1 polymer ?
#
loop_
_entity_poly.entity_id
_entity_poly.type
_entity_poly.pdbx_seq_one_letter_code
_entity_poly.pdbx_strand_id
1 'polypeptide(L)'
;LQGHDHGYARGTAPTARSKQHPKDDATVYVVSVAGPKMYAVADLDWVDRKASHTQLFQVLTVEGRTLNYKAFTANGQLYDAFSLTKDAKGRKTRKDLKPATPELWVPGKKPPTNGDLSQ
;
A
#
# COMPACT_ATOMS: atom_id res chain seq x y z
N LEU A 1 4.66 -8.00 1.18
CA LEU A 1 4.80 -6.99 2.25
C LEU A 1 6.29 -6.74 2.42
N GLN A 2 6.73 -5.48 2.34
CA GLN A 2 8.11 -5.10 2.54
C GLN A 2 8.18 -4.06 3.65
N GLY A 3 9.22 -4.15 4.47
CA GLY A 3 9.70 -3.04 5.30
C GLY A 3 11.12 -2.74 4.87
N HIS A 4 11.48 -1.46 4.78
CA HIS A 4 12.83 -0.95 4.49
C HIS A 4 12.73 0.57 4.39
N ASP A 5 11.86 1.03 3.50
CA ASP A 5 11.59 2.45 3.34
C ASP A 5 10.78 2.96 4.54
N HIS A 6 11.14 4.15 4.97
CA HIS A 6 10.61 4.79 6.16
C HIS A 6 9.25 5.46 5.88
N GLY A 7 8.38 4.83 5.08
CA GLY A 7 7.08 5.38 4.71
C GLY A 7 6.06 4.29 4.39
N TYR A 8 4.83 4.70 4.12
CA TYR A 8 3.78 3.79 3.67
C TYR A 8 3.41 4.07 2.21
N ALA A 9 3.33 3.01 1.42
CA ALA A 9 2.79 3.07 0.07
C ALA A 9 2.15 1.73 -0.30
N ARG A 10 0.95 1.78 -0.87
CA ARG A 10 0.27 0.64 -1.48
C ARG A 10 -0.09 0.95 -2.92
N GLY A 11 0.21 0.02 -3.83
CA GLY A 11 -0.25 0.11 -5.22
C GLY A 11 -0.22 -1.24 -5.91
N THR A 12 -0.74 -1.29 -7.14
CA THR A 12 -0.51 -2.41 -8.06
C THR A 12 0.63 -2.03 -9.00
N ALA A 13 1.66 -2.86 -9.09
CA ALA A 13 2.78 -2.54 -9.96
C ALA A 13 2.32 -2.54 -11.42
N PRO A 14 2.74 -1.57 -12.24
CA PRO A 14 2.64 -1.67 -13.68
C PRO A 14 3.35 -2.96 -14.12
N THR A 15 2.75 -3.73 -15.02
CA THR A 15 3.50 -4.86 -15.58
C THR A 15 4.61 -4.32 -16.48
N ALA A 16 5.73 -5.03 -16.62
CA ALA A 16 6.80 -4.66 -17.57
C ALA A 16 6.32 -4.46 -19.03
N ARG A 17 5.07 -4.85 -19.32
CA ARG A 17 4.43 -4.80 -20.64
C ARG A 17 3.53 -3.58 -20.86
N SER A 18 3.15 -2.83 -19.81
CA SER A 18 2.33 -1.62 -19.96
C SER A 18 2.42 -0.71 -18.73
N LYS A 19 2.34 0.61 -18.95
CA LYS A 19 2.05 1.60 -17.88
C LYS A 19 0.62 1.45 -17.30
N GLN A 20 -0.15 0.49 -17.81
CA GLN A 20 -1.51 0.20 -17.37
C GLN A 20 -1.46 -0.91 -16.33
N HIS A 21 -2.25 -0.76 -15.27
CA HIS A 21 -2.41 -1.79 -14.27
C HIS A 21 -2.90 -3.11 -14.91
N PRO A 22 -2.40 -4.27 -14.47
CA PRO A 22 -2.87 -5.56 -14.97
C PRO A 22 -4.39 -5.68 -14.79
N LYS A 23 -5.09 -6.27 -15.78
CA LYS A 23 -6.56 -6.36 -15.81
C LYS A 23 -7.16 -7.04 -14.57
N ASP A 24 -6.38 -7.88 -13.92
CA ASP A 24 -6.73 -8.65 -12.74
C ASP A 24 -6.38 -7.95 -11.42
N ASP A 25 -5.56 -6.89 -11.43
CA ASP A 25 -5.27 -5.97 -10.31
C ASP A 25 -4.99 -6.65 -8.95
N ALA A 26 -4.59 -7.93 -9.02
CA ALA A 26 -4.68 -8.86 -7.91
C ALA A 26 -3.40 -8.88 -7.07
N THR A 27 -2.28 -8.49 -7.68
CA THR A 27 -0.99 -8.43 -7.01
C THR A 27 -0.82 -7.03 -6.42
N VAL A 28 -0.95 -6.94 -5.11
CA VAL A 28 -0.79 -5.69 -4.36
C VAL A 28 0.60 -5.63 -3.74
N TYR A 29 1.30 -4.53 -3.97
CA TYR A 29 2.57 -4.21 -3.35
C TYR A 29 2.30 -3.24 -2.19
N VAL A 30 2.88 -3.54 -1.04
CA VAL A 30 2.75 -2.73 0.17
C VAL A 30 4.13 -2.58 0.80
N VAL A 31 4.53 -1.33 1.01
CA VAL A 31 5.67 -0.90 1.81
C VAL A 31 5.12 -0.25 3.08
N SER A 32 5.67 -0.60 4.23
CA SER A 32 5.22 -0.05 5.51
C SER A 32 6.35 0.09 6.51
N VAL A 33 6.17 1.01 7.46
CA VAL A 33 7.07 1.28 8.58
C VAL A 33 6.31 1.20 9.91
N ALA A 34 6.82 0.39 10.83
CA ALA A 34 6.34 0.31 12.22
C ALA A 34 7.30 1.00 13.21
N GLY A 35 8.50 1.38 12.77
CA GLY A 35 9.55 1.95 13.60
C GLY A 35 9.52 3.49 13.67
N PRO A 36 10.32 4.10 14.58
CA PRO A 36 10.36 5.55 14.78
C PRO A 36 11.07 6.32 13.66
N LYS A 37 11.84 5.65 12.79
CA LYS A 37 12.50 6.29 11.66
C LYS A 37 11.52 6.40 10.49
N MET A 38 10.97 7.59 10.28
CA MET A 38 9.94 7.85 9.27
C MET A 38 10.31 9.06 8.42
N TYR A 39 10.03 8.98 7.12
CA TYR A 39 10.30 10.01 6.13
C TYR A 39 9.03 10.42 5.38
N ALA A 40 9.16 11.52 4.66
CA ALA A 40 8.19 11.93 3.68
C ALA A 40 8.30 11.03 2.44
N VAL A 41 7.15 10.61 1.93
CA VAL A 41 7.06 9.74 0.75
C VAL A 41 7.08 10.61 -0.50
N ALA A 42 7.83 10.21 -1.51
CA ALA A 42 7.83 10.86 -2.82
C ALA A 42 6.41 10.95 -3.41
N ASP A 43 6.21 11.85 -4.36
CA ASP A 43 4.96 11.89 -5.10
C ASP A 43 4.92 10.73 -6.11
N LEU A 44 4.23 9.65 -5.74
CA LEU A 44 4.11 8.43 -6.54
C LEU A 44 2.74 8.38 -7.19
N ASP A 45 2.67 8.52 -8.51
CA ASP A 45 1.40 8.54 -9.24
C ASP A 45 0.72 7.16 -9.36
N TRP A 46 1.46 6.09 -9.10
CA TRP A 46 1.01 4.70 -9.29
C TRP A 46 0.40 4.07 -8.03
N VAL A 47 0.42 4.77 -6.89
CA VAL A 47 -0.04 4.24 -5.60
C VAL A 47 -1.51 4.55 -5.38
N ASP A 48 -2.23 3.58 -4.80
CA ASP A 48 -3.63 3.75 -4.39
C ASP A 48 -3.76 4.51 -3.07
N ARG A 49 -2.75 4.39 -2.19
CA ARG A 49 -2.67 5.07 -0.91
C ARG A 49 -1.22 5.20 -0.42
N LYS A 50 -0.85 6.36 0.14
CA LYS A 50 0.49 6.64 0.70
C LYS A 50 0.41 7.40 2.03
N ALA A 51 1.40 7.26 2.89
CA ALA A 51 1.53 8.05 4.14
C ALA A 51 2.97 8.39 4.44
N SER A 52 3.18 9.62 4.90
CA SER A 52 4.46 10.17 5.38
C SER A 52 4.45 10.27 6.89
N HIS A 53 5.60 10.08 7.53
CA HIS A 53 5.73 10.26 8.99
C HIS A 53 4.66 9.54 9.84
N THR A 54 4.16 8.41 9.34
CA THR A 54 3.05 7.68 9.95
C THR A 54 3.48 6.26 10.27
N GLN A 55 3.51 5.91 11.56
CA GLN A 55 3.69 4.53 12.00
C GLN A 55 2.40 3.75 11.76
N LEU A 56 2.53 2.60 11.09
CA LEU A 56 1.42 1.71 10.84
C LEU A 56 1.74 0.28 11.29
N PHE A 57 0.70 -0.43 11.72
CA PHE A 57 0.72 -1.88 11.84
C PHE A 57 -0.36 -2.48 10.94
N GLN A 58 -0.16 -3.73 10.51
CA GLN A 58 -1.07 -4.39 9.58
C GLN A 58 -1.70 -5.61 10.22
N VAL A 59 -3.00 -5.76 9.99
CA VAL A 59 -3.77 -6.96 10.32
C VAL A 59 -4.21 -7.60 9.03
N LEU A 60 -3.80 -8.86 8.83
CA LEU A 60 -4.20 -9.68 7.70
C LEU A 60 -5.06 -10.83 8.22
N THR A 61 -6.28 -10.99 7.68
CA THR A 61 -7.13 -12.16 7.96
C THR A 61 -7.36 -12.94 6.68
N VAL A 62 -7.34 -14.27 6.77
CA VAL A 62 -7.64 -15.17 5.66
C VAL A 62 -8.82 -16.05 6.07
N GLU A 63 -9.93 -15.89 5.37
CA GLU A 63 -11.19 -16.58 5.64
C GLU A 63 -11.70 -17.22 4.35
N GLY A 64 -11.59 -18.54 4.27
CA GLY A 64 -11.96 -19.30 3.09
C GLY A 64 -11.19 -18.84 1.85
N ARG A 65 -11.86 -18.11 0.94
CA ARG A 65 -11.29 -17.61 -0.32
C ARG A 65 -11.03 -16.10 -0.31
N THR A 66 -11.11 -15.46 0.84
CA THR A 66 -10.95 -14.01 0.99
C THR A 66 -9.78 -13.69 1.93
N LEU A 67 -8.87 -12.84 1.46
CA LEU A 67 -7.84 -12.18 2.26
C LEU A 67 -8.29 -10.75 2.53
N ASN A 68 -8.36 -10.36 3.79
CA ASN A 68 -8.59 -8.98 4.19
C ASN A 68 -7.27 -8.38 4.69
N TYR A 69 -6.95 -7.20 4.18
CA TYR A 69 -5.84 -6.39 4.64
C TYR A 69 -6.39 -5.14 5.31
N LYS A 70 -5.86 -4.81 6.49
CA LYS A 70 -6.09 -3.54 7.18
C LYS A 70 -4.78 -2.99 7.70
N ALA A 71 -4.50 -1.71 7.46
CA ALA A 71 -3.43 -0.97 8.08
C ALA A 71 -4.01 0.01 9.09
N PHE A 72 -3.46 0.04 10.29
CA PHE A 72 -3.87 0.92 11.37
C PHE A 72 -2.71 1.81 11.78
N THR A 73 -3.00 3.06 12.14
CA THR A 73 -2.06 3.94 12.86
C THR A 73 -1.72 3.37 14.22
N ALA A 74 -0.61 3.83 14.82
CA ALA A 74 -0.18 3.38 16.15
C ALA A 74 -1.24 3.61 17.26
N ASN A 75 -2.13 4.60 17.10
CA ASN A 75 -3.26 4.85 17.99
C ASN A 75 -4.55 4.07 17.62
N GLY A 76 -4.47 3.11 16.69
CA GLY A 76 -5.54 2.17 16.35
C GLY A 76 -6.56 2.67 15.32
N GLN A 77 -6.33 3.81 14.66
CA GLN A 77 -7.24 4.29 13.62
C GLN A 77 -7.00 3.54 12.32
N LEU A 78 -8.09 3.07 11.67
CA LEU A 78 -7.98 2.42 10.37
C LEU A 78 -7.47 3.43 9.35
N TYR A 79 -6.29 3.17 8.79
CA TYR A 79 -5.70 3.99 7.76
C TYR A 79 -5.98 3.44 6.38
N ASP A 80 -5.74 2.16 6.12
CA ASP A 80 -5.92 1.60 4.79
C ASP A 80 -6.55 0.22 4.85
N ALA A 81 -7.30 -0.17 3.82
CA ALA A 81 -7.87 -1.51 3.74
C ALA A 81 -8.15 -1.93 2.30
N PHE A 82 -8.03 -3.22 2.06
CA PHE A 82 -8.56 -3.86 0.84
C PHE A 82 -8.90 -5.32 1.13
N SER A 83 -9.73 -5.90 0.27
CA SER A 83 -9.98 -7.34 0.26
C SER A 83 -9.60 -7.96 -1.08
N LEU A 84 -9.03 -9.16 -1.06
CA LEU A 84 -8.76 -9.97 -2.23
C LEU A 84 -9.57 -11.26 -2.16
N THR A 85 -10.43 -11.50 -3.14
CA THR A 85 -11.24 -12.73 -3.22
C THR A 85 -10.77 -13.57 -4.39
N LYS A 86 -10.70 -14.90 -4.20
CA LYS A 86 -10.40 -15.87 -5.25
C LYS A 86 -11.66 -16.66 -5.60
N ASP A 87 -12.02 -16.76 -6.89
CA ASP A 87 -13.14 -17.60 -7.32
C ASP A 87 -12.75 -19.09 -7.43
N ALA A 88 -13.72 -19.96 -7.73
CA ALA A 88 -13.47 -21.40 -7.89
C ALA A 88 -12.54 -21.74 -9.07
N LYS A 89 -12.44 -20.86 -10.07
CA LYS A 89 -11.54 -20.98 -11.23
C LYS A 89 -10.17 -20.36 -10.98
N GLY A 90 -9.94 -19.85 -9.77
CA GLY A 90 -8.70 -19.25 -9.33
C GLY A 90 -8.48 -17.81 -9.74
N ARG A 91 -9.47 -17.14 -10.35
CA ARG A 91 -9.40 -15.71 -10.66
C ARG A 91 -9.45 -14.92 -9.38
N LYS A 92 -8.65 -13.87 -9.31
CA LYS A 92 -8.52 -13.00 -8.14
C LYS A 92 -9.22 -11.67 -8.45
N THR A 93 -9.93 -11.14 -7.47
CA THR A 93 -10.58 -9.84 -7.56
C THR A 93 -10.26 -9.04 -6.31
N ARG A 94 -9.74 -7.82 -6.51
CA ARG A 94 -9.45 -6.87 -5.44
C ARG A 94 -10.62 -5.91 -5.28
N LYS A 95 -10.96 -5.58 -4.04
CA LYS A 95 -11.86 -4.47 -3.69
C LYS A 95 -11.11 -3.52 -2.76
N ASP A 96 -11.00 -2.26 -3.18
CA ASP A 96 -10.46 -1.20 -2.33
C ASP A 96 -11.50 -0.88 -1.25
N LEU A 97 -11.06 -0.86 0.01
CA LEU A 97 -11.88 -0.62 1.20
C LEU A 97 -11.31 0.52 2.04
N LYS A 98 -10.40 1.31 1.47
CA LYS A 98 -9.74 2.40 2.17
C LYS A 98 -10.79 3.41 2.69
N PRO A 99 -10.64 3.91 3.93
CA PRO A 99 -11.54 4.90 4.48
C PRO A 99 -11.44 6.23 3.72
N ALA A 100 -12.52 7.02 3.74
CA ALA A 100 -12.61 8.34 3.11
C ALA A 100 -11.77 9.44 3.83
N THR A 101 -11.11 9.09 4.93
CA THR A 101 -10.15 9.97 5.61
C THR A 101 -9.06 10.42 4.63
N PRO A 102 -8.63 11.69 4.66
CA PRO A 102 -7.52 12.16 3.85
C PRO A 102 -6.25 11.33 4.03
N GLU A 103 -5.40 11.31 3.02
CA GLU A 103 -4.07 10.73 3.14
C GLU A 103 -3.24 11.51 4.17
N LEU A 104 -2.50 10.78 5.00
CA LEU A 104 -1.49 11.35 5.90
C LEU A 104 -0.19 11.55 5.12
N TRP A 105 -0.27 12.24 3.97
CA TRP A 105 0.85 12.46 3.08
C TRP A 105 1.29 13.92 3.10
N VAL A 106 2.60 14.12 3.19
CA VAL A 106 3.24 15.41 2.95
C VAL A 106 4.32 15.21 1.89
N PRO A 107 4.54 16.18 0.99
CA PRO A 107 5.55 16.03 -0.05
C PRO A 107 6.96 15.85 0.56
N GLY A 108 7.66 14.80 0.17
CA GLY A 108 9.09 14.67 0.45
C GLY A 108 9.94 15.54 -0.47
N LYS A 109 11.24 15.63 -0.17
CA LYS A 109 12.23 16.09 -1.18
C LYS A 109 12.11 15.20 -2.42
N LYS A 110 12.27 15.77 -3.62
CA LYS A 110 12.25 15.01 -4.88
C LYS A 110 13.17 13.78 -4.76
N PRO A 111 12.69 12.57 -5.11
CA PRO A 111 13.54 11.39 -5.06
C PRO A 111 14.69 11.54 -6.06
N PRO A 112 15.89 11.01 -5.76
CA PRO A 112 16.92 10.85 -6.77
C PRO A 112 16.42 9.90 -7.88
N THR A 113 16.92 10.06 -9.10
CA THR A 113 16.46 9.38 -10.33
C THR A 113 16.52 7.85 -10.32
N ASN A 114 16.97 7.23 -9.23
CA ASN A 114 17.39 5.83 -9.18
C ASN A 114 16.36 4.91 -8.50
N GLY A 115 15.16 5.44 -8.16
CA GLY A 115 14.07 4.64 -7.60
C GLY A 115 14.19 4.31 -6.11
N ASP A 116 15.14 4.94 -5.41
CA ASP A 116 15.28 4.90 -3.96
C ASP A 116 14.24 5.82 -3.30
N LEU A 117 13.42 5.25 -2.41
CA LEU A 117 12.43 5.98 -1.63
C LEU A 117 12.98 6.43 -0.26
N SER A 118 14.21 6.03 0.09
CA SER A 118 14.91 6.46 1.28
C SER A 118 15.64 7.80 1.04
N GLN A 119 15.63 8.65 2.06
CA GLN A 119 16.40 9.90 2.13
C GLN A 119 17.53 9.73 3.15
#